data_AF-A0A4S0RHM5-F1
#
_entry.id   AF-A0A4S0RHM5-F1
#
_cell.length_a   1.000
_cell.length_b   1.000
_cell.length_c   1.000
_cell.angle_alpha   90.00
_cell.angle_beta   90.00
_cell.angle_gamma   90.00
#
_symmetry.space_group_name_H-M   'P 1'
#
loop_
_entity.id
_entity.type
_entity.pdbx_description
1 polymer ?
#
loop_
_entity_poly.entity_id
_entity_poly.type
_entity_poly.pdbx_seq_one_letter_code
_entity_poly.pdbx_strand_id
1 'polypeptide(L)'
;DTPDVERVLLGQNGVLEGTSAGKLVIDMSSISPIDTAEFAAKFRQAGTGYLDAPVSGGEVGAKAASLTIMVGGEEKAFEHARPVFEKMGKNITLVGPNGVGQTTKVANQIVVALTIEAIAEALVFASKAGADPAKVRQALMGGLAASR
;
A
#
# COMPACT_ATOMS: atom_id res chain seq x y z
N ASP A 1 -12.54 6.00 -0.22
CA ASP A 1 -12.19 5.23 -1.44
C ASP A 1 -11.68 6.21 -2.50
N THR A 2 -11.51 5.83 -3.78
CA THR A 2 -10.98 6.75 -4.82
C THR A 2 -11.81 8.05 -4.94
N PRO A 3 -13.16 8.01 -4.99
CA PRO A 3 -13.98 9.23 -4.99
C PRO A 3 -13.75 10.15 -3.79
N ASP A 4 -13.49 9.61 -2.61
CA ASP A 4 -13.16 10.45 -1.44
C ASP A 4 -11.82 11.16 -1.60
N VAL A 5 -10.80 10.46 -2.10
CA VAL A 5 -9.49 11.07 -2.38
C VAL A 5 -9.62 12.13 -3.45
N GLU A 6 -10.36 11.86 -4.53
CA GLU A 6 -10.62 12.86 -5.57
C GLU A 6 -11.28 14.12 -5.01
N ARG A 7 -12.31 13.97 -4.16
CA ARG A 7 -13.00 15.09 -3.53
C ARG A 7 -12.06 15.93 -2.67
N VAL A 8 -11.18 15.30 -1.90
CA VAL A 8 -10.19 15.99 -1.05
C VAL A 8 -9.12 16.69 -1.89
N LEU A 9 -8.64 16.04 -2.95
CA LEU A 9 -7.55 16.57 -3.77
C LEU A 9 -8.02 17.67 -4.72
N LEU A 10 -9.14 17.45 -5.40
CA LEU A 10 -9.57 18.22 -6.58
C LEU A 10 -10.94 18.90 -6.41
N GLY A 11 -11.65 18.64 -5.32
CA GLY A 11 -12.93 19.29 -5.03
C GLY A 11 -12.78 20.78 -4.69
N GLN A 12 -13.90 21.46 -4.50
CA GLN A 12 -13.93 22.85 -4.06
C GLN A 12 -13.20 23.01 -2.72
N ASN A 13 -12.31 24.00 -2.62
CA ASN A 13 -11.40 24.17 -1.47
C ASN A 13 -10.49 22.94 -1.24
N GLY A 14 -10.21 22.18 -2.30
CA GLY A 14 -9.36 20.99 -2.27
C GLY A 14 -7.87 21.31 -2.18
N VAL A 15 -7.07 20.27 -1.96
CA VAL A 15 -5.61 20.39 -1.79
C VAL A 15 -4.95 21.08 -3.00
N LEU A 16 -5.44 20.82 -4.22
CA LEU A 16 -4.91 21.43 -5.45
C LEU A 16 -5.10 22.96 -5.49
N GLU A 17 -6.17 23.51 -4.90
CA GLU A 17 -6.39 24.95 -4.86
C GLU A 17 -5.45 25.66 -3.86
N GLY A 18 -5.02 24.96 -2.81
CA GLY A 18 -4.13 25.48 -1.76
C GLY A 18 -2.64 25.15 -1.94
N THR A 19 -2.29 24.39 -2.98
CA THR A 19 -0.89 24.04 -3.24
C THR A 19 -0.13 25.16 -3.96
N SER A 20 1.20 25.07 -3.96
CA SER A 20 2.08 26.01 -4.63
C SER A 20 3.36 25.30 -5.06
N ALA A 21 4.12 25.91 -5.97
CA ALA A 21 5.39 25.39 -6.43
C ALA A 21 6.31 25.00 -5.25
N GLY A 22 6.91 23.80 -5.34
CA GLY A 22 7.83 23.27 -4.32
C GLY A 22 7.15 22.53 -3.16
N LYS A 23 5.82 22.54 -3.05
CA LYS A 23 5.09 21.66 -2.13
C LYS A 23 5.05 20.22 -2.64
N LEU A 24 4.76 19.31 -1.72
CA LEU A 24 4.63 17.87 -1.98
C LEU A 24 3.34 17.36 -1.34
N VAL A 25 2.53 16.65 -2.13
CA VAL A 25 1.36 15.90 -1.64
C VAL A 25 1.73 14.43 -1.57
N ILE A 26 1.38 13.78 -0.46
CA ILE A 26 1.61 12.36 -0.23
C ILE A 26 0.25 11.73 0.08
N ASP A 27 -0.29 10.95 -0.84
CA ASP A 27 -1.49 10.16 -0.60
C ASP A 27 -1.11 8.74 -0.16
N MET A 28 -1.45 8.39 1.09
CA MET A 28 -1.19 7.07 1.67
C MET A 28 -2.44 6.17 1.68
N SER A 29 -3.52 6.62 1.02
CA SER A 29 -4.74 5.83 0.84
C SER A 29 -4.47 4.62 -0.06
N SER A 30 -5.33 3.59 0.00
CA SER A 30 -5.35 2.52 -1.00
C SER A 30 -6.48 2.77 -1.98
N ILE A 31 -6.14 3.22 -3.18
CA ILE A 31 -7.09 3.65 -4.23
C ILE A 31 -6.68 3.12 -5.60
N SER A 32 -7.47 3.46 -6.62
CA SER A 32 -7.19 3.09 -8.01
C SER A 32 -5.82 3.60 -8.49
N PRO A 33 -4.97 2.71 -9.05
CA PRO A 33 -3.70 3.11 -9.66
C PRO A 33 -3.87 4.06 -10.86
N ILE A 34 -4.96 3.90 -11.60
CA ILE A 34 -5.25 4.68 -12.81
C ILE A 34 -5.56 6.12 -12.41
N ASP A 35 -6.52 6.31 -11.51
CA ASP A 35 -6.94 7.64 -11.03
C ASP A 35 -5.78 8.35 -10.32
N THR A 36 -4.95 7.60 -9.59
CA THR A 36 -3.74 8.12 -8.95
C THR A 36 -2.77 8.76 -9.95
N ALA A 37 -2.54 8.12 -11.10
CA ALA A 37 -1.67 8.66 -12.14
C ALA A 37 -2.26 9.97 -12.72
N GLU A 38 -3.57 10.06 -12.86
CA GLU A 38 -4.27 11.27 -13.29
C GLU A 38 -4.17 12.40 -12.26
N PHE A 39 -4.37 12.10 -10.97
CA PHE A 39 -4.21 13.08 -9.89
C PHE A 39 -2.79 13.63 -9.87
N ALA A 40 -1.79 12.76 -9.93
CA ALA A 40 -0.38 13.16 -9.98
C ALA A 40 -0.08 14.09 -11.17
N ALA A 41 -0.71 13.87 -12.32
CA ALA A 41 -0.57 14.75 -13.49
C ALA A 41 -1.11 16.16 -13.24
N LYS A 42 -2.25 16.29 -12.57
CA LYS A 42 -2.84 17.60 -12.21
C LYS A 42 -1.94 18.37 -11.23
N PHE A 43 -1.41 17.70 -10.21
CA PHE A 43 -0.48 18.33 -9.26
C PHE A 43 0.83 18.76 -9.93
N ARG A 44 1.37 17.95 -10.83
CA ARG A 44 2.58 18.30 -11.60
C ARG A 44 2.36 19.53 -12.49
N GLN A 45 1.20 19.66 -13.14
CA GLN A 45 0.85 20.86 -13.91
C GLN A 45 0.80 22.13 -13.04
N ALA A 46 0.42 21.99 -11.76
CA ALA A 46 0.45 23.06 -10.76
C ALA A 46 1.84 23.26 -10.10
N GLY A 47 2.90 22.59 -10.60
CA GLY A 47 4.25 22.69 -10.05
C GLY A 47 4.44 22.02 -8.67
N THR A 48 3.52 21.15 -8.28
CA THR A 48 3.51 20.44 -7.00
C THR A 48 3.92 18.99 -7.20
N GLY A 49 4.79 18.47 -6.33
CA GLY A 49 5.14 17.05 -6.33
C GLY A 49 3.99 16.19 -5.80
N TYR A 50 3.89 14.95 -6.28
CA TYR A 50 2.89 14.00 -5.81
C TYR A 50 3.52 12.62 -5.60
N LEU A 51 3.24 12.00 -4.46
CA LEU A 51 3.58 10.60 -4.17
C LEU A 51 2.32 9.83 -3.81
N ASP A 52 2.14 8.67 -4.42
CA ASP A 52 1.24 7.64 -3.90
C ASP A 52 2.04 6.67 -3.04
N ALA A 53 1.72 6.57 -1.76
CA ALA A 53 2.48 5.82 -0.78
C ALA A 53 1.56 4.92 0.08
N PRO A 54 0.72 4.05 -0.52
CA PRO A 54 -0.13 3.13 0.22
C PRO A 54 0.68 2.23 1.17
N VAL A 55 0.02 1.82 2.26
CA VAL A 55 0.68 1.12 3.37
C VAL A 55 0.14 -0.28 3.62
N SER A 56 0.97 -1.13 4.24
CA SER A 56 0.58 -2.41 4.80
C SER A 56 1.10 -2.56 6.24
N GLY A 57 0.41 -3.34 7.08
CA GLY A 57 0.73 -3.51 8.50
C GLY A 57 -0.42 -3.23 9.47
N GLY A 58 -1.54 -2.67 8.97
CA GLY A 58 -2.75 -2.40 9.75
C GLY A 58 -2.54 -1.42 10.90
N GLU A 59 -3.52 -1.34 11.79
CA GLU A 59 -3.50 -0.44 12.95
C GLU A 59 -2.32 -0.71 13.89
N VAL A 60 -1.99 -1.99 14.09
CA VAL A 60 -0.85 -2.41 14.94
C VAL A 60 0.46 -1.87 14.36
N GLY A 61 0.68 -2.05 13.06
CA GLY A 61 1.88 -1.53 12.39
C GLY A 61 1.95 -0.01 12.41
N ALA A 62 0.83 0.68 12.29
CA ALA A 62 0.78 2.14 12.38
C ALA A 62 1.17 2.64 13.78
N LYS A 63 0.56 2.08 14.84
CA LYS A 63 0.88 2.41 16.24
C LYS A 63 2.35 2.13 16.59
N ALA A 64 2.92 1.07 16.02
CA ALA A 64 4.30 0.65 16.26
C ALA A 64 5.33 1.32 15.35
N ALA A 65 4.92 2.28 14.49
CA ALA A 65 5.77 2.89 13.47
C ALA A 65 6.53 1.85 12.63
N SER A 66 5.84 0.79 12.23
CA SER A 66 6.40 -0.37 11.53
C SER A 66 5.67 -0.70 10.24
N LEU A 67 5.01 0.27 9.62
CA LEU A 67 4.34 0.07 8.34
C LEU A 67 5.33 -0.31 7.23
N THR A 68 4.84 -1.10 6.28
CA THR A 68 5.43 -1.20 4.95
C THR A 68 4.81 -0.13 4.07
N ILE A 69 5.62 0.70 3.43
CA ILE A 69 5.21 1.85 2.61
C ILE A 69 5.72 1.65 1.17
N MET A 70 4.80 1.54 0.22
CA MET A 70 5.07 1.26 -1.19
C MET A 70 4.88 2.55 -1.99
N VAL A 71 5.96 3.20 -2.42
CA VAL A 71 5.90 4.58 -2.94
C VAL A 71 6.03 4.62 -4.46
N GLY A 72 5.08 5.26 -5.13
CA GLY A 72 5.14 5.67 -6.53
C GLY A 72 5.41 7.17 -6.65
N GLY A 73 6.33 7.55 -7.55
CA GLY A 73 6.62 8.95 -7.90
C GLY A 73 8.07 9.19 -8.30
N GLU A 74 8.49 10.45 -8.27
CA GLU A 74 9.86 10.85 -8.60
C GLU A 74 10.82 10.60 -7.42
N GLU A 75 12.05 10.18 -7.73
CA GLU A 75 13.09 9.92 -6.72
C GLU A 75 13.37 11.15 -5.84
N LYS A 76 13.44 12.35 -6.44
CA LYS A 76 13.63 13.60 -5.69
C LYS A 76 12.50 13.85 -4.69
N ALA A 77 11.25 13.58 -5.07
CA ALA A 77 10.10 13.74 -4.19
C ALA A 77 10.11 12.67 -3.08
N PHE A 78 10.47 11.44 -3.41
CA PHE A 78 10.65 10.35 -2.45
C PHE A 78 11.71 10.68 -1.40
N GLU A 79 12.89 11.13 -1.82
CA GLU A 79 13.98 11.52 -0.93
C GLU A 79 13.58 12.67 0.00
N HIS A 80 12.81 13.63 -0.51
CA HIS A 80 12.25 14.72 0.30
C HIS A 80 11.25 14.20 1.35
N ALA A 81 10.44 13.20 1.01
CA ALA A 81 9.46 12.60 1.91
C ALA A 81 10.04 11.54 2.87
N ARG A 82 11.24 10.99 2.58
CA ARG A 82 11.83 9.88 3.35
C ARG A 82 11.87 10.13 4.87
N PRO A 83 12.28 11.32 5.37
CA PRO A 83 12.29 11.57 6.81
C PRO A 83 10.90 11.46 7.48
N VAL A 84 9.82 11.69 6.73
CA VAL A 84 8.44 11.52 7.21
C VAL A 84 8.06 10.05 7.21
N PHE A 85 8.37 9.32 6.13
CA PHE A 85 8.11 7.88 6.04
C PHE A 85 8.81 7.08 7.14
N GLU A 86 10.06 7.42 7.48
CA GLU A 86 10.85 6.77 8.53
C GLU A 86 10.26 6.96 9.94
N LYS A 87 9.33 7.89 10.15
CA LYS A 87 8.61 8.04 11.43
C LYS A 87 7.42 7.07 11.57
N MET A 88 6.99 6.45 10.48
CA MET A 88 5.77 5.62 10.44
C MET A 88 6.04 4.20 9.94
N GLY A 89 7.10 3.99 9.18
CA GLY A 89 7.40 2.75 8.48
C GLY A 89 8.79 2.17 8.78
N LYS A 90 8.92 0.87 8.56
CA LYS A 90 10.21 0.14 8.61
C LYS A 90 10.65 -0.39 7.25
N ASN A 91 9.71 -0.69 6.36
CA ASN A 91 10.01 -1.14 4.99
C ASN A 91 9.48 -0.07 4.03
N ILE A 92 10.35 0.77 3.51
CA ILE A 92 9.98 1.90 2.67
C ILE A 92 10.66 1.70 1.32
N THR A 93 9.89 1.70 0.24
CA THR A 93 10.44 1.38 -1.08
C THR A 93 9.83 2.29 -2.13
N LEU A 94 10.66 3.03 -2.86
CA LEU A 94 10.28 3.66 -4.12
C LEU A 94 10.21 2.56 -5.19
N VAL A 95 9.01 2.22 -5.64
CA VAL A 95 8.76 1.08 -6.53
C VAL A 95 8.67 1.48 -8.00
N GLY A 96 8.51 2.76 -8.30
CA GLY A 96 8.41 3.26 -9.67
C GLY A 96 7.74 4.64 -9.75
N PRO A 97 7.30 5.07 -10.95
CA PRO A 97 6.57 6.32 -11.13
C PRO A 97 5.19 6.32 -10.45
N ASN A 98 4.49 7.45 -10.49
CA ASN A 98 3.17 7.57 -9.88
C ASN A 98 2.19 6.50 -10.38
N GLY A 99 1.38 5.97 -9.46
CA GLY A 99 0.46 4.86 -9.68
C GLY A 99 1.09 3.48 -9.45
N VAL A 100 2.43 3.36 -9.52
CA VAL A 100 3.10 2.07 -9.25
C VAL A 100 3.06 1.71 -7.77
N GLY A 101 3.04 2.67 -6.84
CA GLY A 101 2.82 2.41 -5.41
C GLY A 101 1.49 1.71 -5.17
N GLN A 102 0.40 2.27 -5.72
CA GLN A 102 -0.93 1.63 -5.70
C GLN A 102 -0.93 0.26 -6.40
N THR A 103 -0.27 0.13 -7.55
CA THR A 103 -0.17 -1.15 -8.28
C THR A 103 0.53 -2.21 -7.43
N THR A 104 1.63 -1.87 -6.77
CA THR A 104 2.34 -2.76 -5.84
C THR A 104 1.45 -3.13 -4.66
N LYS A 105 0.67 -2.18 -4.12
CA LYS A 105 -0.29 -2.47 -3.06
C LYS A 105 -1.36 -3.46 -3.51
N VAL A 106 -1.92 -3.29 -4.71
CA VAL A 106 -2.89 -4.23 -5.29
C VAL A 106 -2.27 -5.63 -5.42
N ALA A 107 -1.05 -5.73 -5.97
CA ALA A 107 -0.33 -7.00 -6.09
C ALA A 107 -0.11 -7.67 -4.71
N ASN A 108 0.29 -6.89 -3.70
CA ASN A 108 0.44 -7.39 -2.33
C ASN A 108 -0.89 -7.95 -1.79
N GLN A 109 -2.00 -7.25 -1.99
CA GLN A 109 -3.30 -7.70 -1.51
C GLN A 109 -3.85 -8.93 -2.26
N ILE A 110 -3.54 -9.09 -3.55
CA ILE A 110 -3.85 -10.31 -4.31
C ILE A 110 -3.16 -11.52 -3.66
N VAL A 111 -1.86 -11.41 -3.38
CA VAL A 111 -1.09 -12.49 -2.74
C VAL A 111 -1.62 -12.82 -1.35
N VAL A 112 -1.94 -11.80 -0.54
CA VAL A 112 -2.53 -11.98 0.79
C VAL A 112 -3.86 -12.72 0.71
N ALA A 113 -4.77 -12.30 -0.16
CA ALA A 113 -6.08 -12.92 -0.30
C ALA A 113 -5.97 -14.40 -0.75
N LEU A 114 -5.17 -14.68 -1.77
CA LEU A 114 -4.99 -16.04 -2.28
C LEU A 114 -4.29 -16.97 -1.28
N THR A 115 -3.39 -16.43 -0.46
CA THR A 115 -2.71 -17.21 0.59
C THR A 115 -3.70 -17.58 1.70
N ILE A 116 -4.55 -16.64 2.12
CA ILE A 116 -5.62 -16.91 3.09
C ILE A 116 -6.55 -18.01 2.57
N GLU A 117 -6.99 -17.91 1.31
CA GLU A 117 -7.88 -18.89 0.71
C GLU A 117 -7.23 -20.28 0.62
N ALA A 118 -5.99 -20.36 0.14
CA ALA A 118 -5.26 -21.63 0.03
C ALA A 118 -5.08 -22.31 1.39
N ILE A 119 -4.79 -21.55 2.45
CA ILE A 119 -4.68 -22.08 3.82
C ILE A 119 -6.05 -22.55 4.32
N ALA A 120 -7.11 -21.78 4.08
CA ALA A 120 -8.46 -22.14 4.49
C ALA A 120 -8.92 -23.45 3.84
N GLU A 121 -8.77 -23.59 2.52
CA GLU A 121 -9.10 -24.82 1.79
C GLU A 121 -8.29 -26.01 2.32
N ALA A 122 -6.97 -25.88 2.45
CA ALA A 122 -6.09 -26.96 2.90
C ALA A 122 -6.43 -27.44 4.31
N LEU A 123 -6.70 -26.52 5.25
CA LEU A 123 -7.04 -26.88 6.63
C LEU A 123 -8.44 -27.48 6.76
N VAL A 124 -9.43 -26.99 5.99
CA VAL A 124 -10.77 -27.57 5.98
C VAL A 124 -10.76 -28.96 5.35
N PHE A 125 -10.03 -29.15 4.24
CA PHE A 125 -9.79 -30.46 3.63
C PHE A 125 -9.18 -31.43 4.64
N ALA A 126 -8.08 -31.04 5.28
CA ALA A 126 -7.36 -31.90 6.22
C ALA A 126 -8.23 -32.25 7.44
N SER A 127 -9.00 -31.28 7.95
CA SER A 127 -9.96 -31.51 9.03
C SER A 127 -11.01 -32.55 8.65
N LYS A 128 -11.62 -32.43 7.47
CA LYS A 128 -12.61 -33.39 6.96
C LYS A 128 -12.01 -34.77 6.67
N ALA A 129 -10.72 -34.84 6.35
CA ALA A 129 -9.97 -36.09 6.21
C ALA A 129 -9.57 -36.72 7.56
N GLY A 130 -9.92 -36.11 8.70
CA GLY A 130 -9.66 -36.63 10.05
C GLY A 130 -8.33 -36.20 10.66
N ALA A 131 -7.60 -35.28 10.02
CA ALA A 131 -6.38 -34.71 10.58
C ALA A 131 -6.67 -33.57 11.56
N ASP A 132 -5.79 -33.39 12.54
CA ASP A 132 -5.77 -32.21 13.42
C ASP A 132 -5.19 -31.00 12.65
N PRO A 133 -5.97 -29.94 12.38
CA PRO A 133 -5.51 -28.77 11.64
C PRO A 133 -4.29 -28.08 12.25
N ALA A 134 -4.14 -28.12 13.58
CA ALA A 134 -2.99 -27.51 14.25
C ALA A 134 -1.68 -28.25 13.92
N LYS A 135 -1.73 -29.59 13.92
CA LYS A 135 -0.58 -30.43 13.53
C LYS A 135 -0.28 -30.33 12.05
N VAL A 136 -1.30 -30.25 11.20
CA VAL A 136 -1.14 -30.02 9.75
C VAL A 136 -0.42 -28.69 9.53
N ARG A 137 -0.89 -27.61 10.15
CA ARG A 137 -0.20 -26.31 10.08
C ARG A 137 1.25 -26.42 10.53
N GLN A 138 1.53 -27.07 11.67
CA GLN A 138 2.89 -27.26 12.17
C GLN A 138 3.78 -27.97 11.13
N ALA A 139 3.28 -29.03 10.48
CA ALA A 139 4.02 -29.74 9.44
C ALA A 139 4.27 -28.87 8.20
N LEU A 140 3.27 -28.10 7.76
CA LEU A 140 3.37 -27.23 6.58
C LEU A 140 4.38 -26.07 6.77
N MET A 141 4.59 -25.61 8.02
CA MET A 141 5.58 -24.57 8.32
C MET A 141 7.04 -24.97 8.05
N GLY A 142 7.33 -26.26 7.86
CA GLY A 142 8.67 -26.74 7.48
C GLY A 142 8.91 -26.84 5.97
N GLY A 143 7.90 -26.57 5.14
CA GLY A 143 7.94 -26.76 3.69
C GLY A 143 7.69 -25.48 2.88
N LEU A 144 7.56 -25.63 1.56
CA LEU A 144 7.30 -24.53 0.63
C LEU A 144 5.93 -23.85 0.82
N ALA A 145 5.04 -24.49 1.57
CA ALA A 145 3.74 -23.92 1.95
C ALA A 145 3.84 -22.89 3.10
N ALA A 146 5.03 -22.73 3.71
CA ALA A 146 5.24 -21.78 4.77
C ALA A 146 5.03 -20.34 4.27
N SER A 147 4.11 -19.63 4.93
CA SER A 147 3.85 -18.21 4.76
C SER A 147 3.78 -17.54 6.14
N ARG A 148 4.05 -16.25 6.21
CA ARG A 148 4.04 -15.44 7.43
C ARG A 148 2.85 -14.49 7.43
#